data_AF-A0A4D4LMA4-F1
#
_entry.id   AF-A0A4D4LMA4-F1
#
_cell.length_a   1.000
_cell.length_b   1.000
_cell.length_c   1.000
_cell.angle_alpha   90.00
_cell.angle_beta   90.00
_cell.angle_gamma   90.00
#
_symmetry.space_group_name_H-M   'P 1'
#
loop_
_entity.id
_entity.type
_entity.pdbx_description
1 polymer ?
#
loop_
_entity_poly.entity_id
_entity_poly.type
_entity_poly.pdbx_seq_one_letter_code
_entity_poly.pdbx_strand_id
1 'polypeptide(L)'
;MELLVETARLWRSLGHHDHHGRFHIDGVTGPDEYSAIADDNVYTNLMAQSNLRAAADIVERHPDKGAELGVDDEEAAAWRDAAESMTVPYNKTLGVHEQSADFTGHQEWDFQGTHADQYPLMLHFPYFDLYRKQVVKQADLVLAMYLRGECFTEEQTARNFDYYERLTVRDSSLSACAQAVMAAEVGHLRLAYDYLGEAALMDLKDLEHNTRDGLHIASLAGTWIALVAGFGGMRHRDGRLEFSPKLPEKLARLAFTMQVLGRRLRVEITNRSVTYSVAEGAPWRSGTTASPSPYPRRPPGPATSTS
;
A
#
# COMPACT_ATOMS: atom_id res chain seq x y z
N MET A 1 -5.87 14.65 17.27
CA MET A 1 -7.23 15.13 16.99
C MET A 1 -7.16 16.33 16.08
N GLU A 2 -6.59 17.46 16.51
CA GLU A 2 -6.39 18.65 15.66
C GLU A 2 -5.87 18.35 14.26
N LEU A 3 -4.78 17.57 14.13
CA LEU A 3 -4.28 17.14 12.82
C LEU A 3 -5.32 16.40 11.97
N LEU A 4 -6.17 15.55 12.55
CA LEU A 4 -7.22 14.84 11.79
C LEU A 4 -8.31 15.81 11.34
N VAL A 5 -8.71 16.74 12.19
CA VAL A 5 -9.72 17.76 11.89
C VAL A 5 -9.25 18.67 10.75
N GLU A 6 -8.05 19.23 10.87
CA GLU A 6 -7.54 20.18 9.87
C GLU A 6 -7.29 19.51 8.51
N THR A 7 -6.82 18.26 8.49
CA THR A 7 -6.71 17.53 7.21
C THR A 7 -8.07 17.08 6.66
N ALA A 8 -9.07 16.80 7.50
CA ALA A 8 -10.42 16.49 7.04
C ALA A 8 -11.08 17.72 6.40
N ARG A 9 -10.89 18.91 6.99
CA ARG A 9 -11.27 20.20 6.40
C ARG A 9 -10.59 20.42 5.05
N LEU A 10 -9.28 20.15 4.95
CA LEU A 10 -8.54 20.21 3.68
C LEU A 10 -9.18 19.30 2.64
N TRP A 11 -9.36 18.00 2.93
CA TRP A 11 -9.97 17.07 1.99
C TRP A 11 -11.38 17.48 1.57
N ARG A 12 -12.20 17.94 2.52
CA ARG A 12 -13.55 18.42 2.23
C ARG A 12 -13.56 19.68 1.37
N SER A 13 -12.53 20.53 1.47
CA SER A 13 -12.37 21.75 0.66
C SER A 13 -11.86 21.48 -0.76
N LEU A 14 -11.11 20.40 -0.96
CA LEU A 14 -10.54 20.01 -2.26
C LEU A 14 -11.51 19.17 -3.09
N GLY A 15 -12.28 18.29 -2.44
CA GLY A 15 -13.22 17.42 -3.13
C GLY A 15 -14.64 17.98 -3.19
N HIS A 16 -15.46 17.37 -4.03
CA HIS A 16 -16.84 17.80 -4.26
C HIS A 16 -17.75 16.60 -4.54
N HIS A 17 -19.07 16.78 -4.37
CA HIS A 17 -20.05 15.78 -4.78
C HIS A 17 -20.52 16.02 -6.22
N ASP A 18 -20.62 14.97 -7.01
CA ASP A 18 -21.25 15.02 -8.33
C ASP A 18 -22.79 14.96 -8.22
N HIS A 19 -23.46 15.02 -9.39
CA HIS A 19 -24.93 14.92 -9.49
C HIS A 19 -25.50 13.55 -9.06
N HIS A 20 -24.65 12.53 -8.94
CA HIS A 20 -25.00 11.19 -8.47
C HIS A 20 -24.72 10.99 -6.98
N GLY A 21 -24.26 12.04 -6.29
CA GLY A 21 -23.92 12.01 -4.88
C GLY A 21 -22.62 11.26 -4.57
N ARG A 22 -21.73 11.09 -5.56
CA ARG A 22 -20.39 10.52 -5.38
C ARG A 22 -19.39 11.63 -5.04
N PHE A 23 -18.47 11.38 -4.13
CA PHE A 23 -17.44 12.34 -3.76
C PHE A 23 -16.17 12.11 -4.56
N HIS A 24 -15.69 13.18 -5.21
CA HIS A 24 -14.54 13.17 -6.11
C HIS A 24 -13.43 14.08 -5.58
N ILE A 25 -12.19 13.71 -5.89
CA ILE A 25 -11.02 14.55 -5.70
C ILE A 25 -10.27 14.63 -7.03
N ASP A 26 -10.31 15.81 -7.64
CA ASP A 26 -9.87 16.03 -9.01
C ASP A 26 -8.51 16.74 -9.07
N GLY A 27 -7.82 16.59 -10.20
CA GLY A 27 -6.61 17.34 -10.51
C GLY A 27 -5.45 17.07 -9.54
N VAL A 28 -5.33 15.86 -9.03
CA VAL A 28 -4.29 15.46 -8.07
C VAL A 28 -3.12 14.74 -8.73
N THR A 29 -2.01 14.65 -8.01
CA THR A 29 -0.90 13.76 -8.34
C THR A 29 -0.74 12.78 -7.20
N GLY A 30 -0.94 11.50 -7.48
CA GLY A 30 -0.70 10.42 -6.51
C GLY A 30 0.80 10.17 -6.29
N PRO A 31 1.16 9.10 -5.57
CA PRO A 31 2.55 8.65 -5.48
C PRO A 31 3.22 8.47 -6.85
N ASP A 32 2.48 8.04 -7.87
CA ASP A 32 3.00 7.98 -9.23
C ASP A 32 3.11 9.38 -9.85
N GLU A 33 4.31 9.95 -9.81
CA GLU A 33 4.59 11.25 -10.44
C GLU A 33 4.62 11.20 -11.97
N TYR A 34 4.48 10.02 -12.60
CA TYR A 34 4.27 9.90 -14.05
C TYR A 34 2.77 9.96 -14.43
N SER A 35 1.88 10.17 -13.45
CA SER A 35 0.46 10.43 -13.63
C SER A 35 0.05 11.66 -12.82
N ALA A 36 0.06 12.85 -13.45
CA ALA A 36 -0.22 14.11 -12.77
C ALA A 36 -1.49 14.79 -13.29
N ILE A 37 -2.10 15.62 -12.43
CA ILE A 37 -3.37 16.31 -12.70
C ILE A 37 -4.44 15.30 -13.13
N ALA A 38 -4.49 14.19 -12.39
CA ALA A 38 -5.41 13.10 -12.61
C ALA A 38 -6.57 13.16 -11.62
N ASP A 39 -7.74 12.75 -12.08
CA ASP A 39 -8.95 12.72 -11.25
C ASP A 39 -9.07 11.37 -10.54
N ASP A 40 -9.61 11.37 -9.33
CA ASP A 40 -9.92 10.18 -8.55
C ASP A 40 -8.77 9.17 -8.41
N ASN A 41 -7.55 9.65 -8.15
CA ASN A 41 -6.42 8.78 -7.82
C ASN A 41 -6.77 7.90 -6.60
N VAL A 42 -6.73 6.57 -6.77
CA VAL A 42 -7.21 5.61 -5.75
C VAL A 42 -6.43 5.72 -4.46
N TYR A 43 -5.11 5.92 -4.52
CA TYR A 43 -4.31 6.15 -3.32
C TYR A 43 -4.82 7.38 -2.57
N THR A 44 -4.94 8.51 -3.26
CA THR A 44 -5.39 9.80 -2.68
C THR A 44 -6.78 9.69 -2.09
N ASN A 45 -7.75 9.18 -2.86
CA ASN A 45 -9.14 9.05 -2.42
C ASN A 45 -9.27 8.14 -1.20
N LEU A 46 -8.55 7.01 -1.17
CA LEU A 46 -8.59 6.11 -0.02
C LEU A 46 -7.85 6.69 1.21
N MET A 47 -6.77 7.45 1.04
CA MET A 47 -6.14 8.15 2.18
C MET A 47 -7.06 9.24 2.74
N ALA A 48 -7.67 10.05 1.87
CA ALA A 48 -8.64 11.07 2.24
C ALA A 48 -9.86 10.47 2.95
N GLN A 49 -10.42 9.38 2.41
CA GLN A 49 -11.53 8.65 3.02
C GLN A 49 -11.21 8.18 4.44
N SER A 50 -10.01 7.60 4.64
CA SER A 50 -9.59 7.14 5.97
C SER A 50 -9.49 8.31 6.96
N ASN A 51 -8.93 9.44 6.52
CA ASN A 51 -8.79 10.64 7.33
C ASN A 51 -10.15 11.24 7.72
N LEU A 52 -11.07 11.40 6.76
CA LEU A 52 -12.42 11.92 6.98
C LEU A 52 -13.19 11.08 8.00
N ARG A 53 -13.17 9.74 7.88
CA ARG A 53 -13.78 8.83 8.86
C ARG A 53 -13.13 8.98 10.24
N ALA A 54 -11.80 8.98 10.28
CA ALA A 54 -11.07 9.08 11.55
C ALA A 54 -11.32 10.41 12.27
N ALA A 55 -11.46 11.52 11.53
CA ALA A 55 -11.79 12.83 12.06
C ALA A 55 -13.20 12.85 12.66
N ALA A 56 -14.22 12.37 11.92
CA ALA A 56 -15.58 12.26 12.44
C ALA A 56 -15.65 11.36 13.69
N ASP A 57 -15.02 10.19 13.64
CA ASP A 57 -15.05 9.25 14.76
C ASP A 57 -14.36 9.78 16.01
N ILE A 58 -13.29 10.59 15.87
CA ILE A 58 -12.55 11.09 17.03
C ILE A 58 -13.27 12.27 17.69
N VAL A 59 -13.92 13.15 16.92
CA VAL A 59 -14.67 14.28 17.49
C VAL A 59 -15.94 13.79 18.20
N GLU A 60 -16.63 12.78 17.66
CA GLU A 60 -17.78 12.16 18.33
C GLU A 60 -17.40 11.43 19.62
N ARG A 61 -16.23 10.77 19.64
CA ARG A 61 -15.73 10.12 20.87
C ARG A 61 -15.29 11.10 21.95
N HIS A 62 -15.01 12.35 21.58
CA HIS A 62 -14.49 13.37 22.49
C HIS A 62 -15.12 14.74 22.18
N PRO A 63 -16.44 14.90 22.40
CA PRO A 63 -17.20 16.06 21.94
C PRO A 63 -16.67 17.37 22.53
N ASP A 64 -16.23 17.39 23.80
CA ASP A 64 -15.66 18.58 24.44
C ASP A 64 -14.43 19.11 23.66
N LYS A 65 -13.57 18.20 23.20
CA LYS A 65 -12.37 18.56 22.42
C LYS A 65 -12.70 18.91 20.98
N GLY A 66 -13.73 18.28 20.40
CA GLY A 66 -14.27 18.67 19.10
C GLY A 66 -14.79 20.10 19.11
N ALA A 67 -15.54 20.46 20.15
CA ALA A 67 -16.07 21.80 20.36
C ALA A 67 -14.95 22.85 20.59
N GLU A 68 -13.88 22.50 21.30
CA GLU A 68 -12.68 23.35 21.43
C GLU A 68 -12.04 23.69 20.07
N LEU A 69 -12.16 22.81 19.08
CA LEU A 69 -11.68 22.99 17.70
C LEU A 69 -12.74 23.60 16.77
N GLY A 70 -13.90 23.98 17.31
CA GLY A 70 -15.02 24.55 16.56
C GLY A 70 -15.72 23.58 15.61
N VAL A 71 -15.60 22.27 15.85
CA VAL A 71 -16.29 21.25 15.04
C VAL A 71 -17.69 21.04 15.60
N ASP A 72 -18.71 21.17 14.74
CA ASP A 72 -20.09 20.84 15.06
C ASP A 72 -20.53 19.51 14.43
N ASP A 73 -21.76 19.08 14.77
CA ASP A 73 -22.33 17.80 14.30
C ASP A 73 -22.53 17.80 12.77
N GLU A 74 -22.77 18.97 12.16
CA GLU A 74 -22.99 19.10 10.70
C GLU A 74 -21.66 18.91 9.95
N GLU A 75 -20.59 19.53 10.42
CA GLU A 75 -19.25 19.37 9.87
C GLU A 75 -18.79 17.89 9.97
N ALA A 76 -18.98 17.26 11.12
CA ALA A 76 -18.64 15.84 11.30
C ALA A 76 -19.49 14.92 10.39
N ALA A 77 -20.78 15.20 10.25
CA ALA A 77 -21.66 14.46 9.34
C ALA A 77 -21.24 14.64 7.87
N ALA A 78 -20.85 15.84 7.46
CA ALA A 78 -20.38 16.13 6.11
C ALA A 78 -19.07 15.39 5.77
N TRP A 79 -18.18 15.15 6.74
CA TRP A 79 -17.01 14.30 6.54
C TRP A 79 -17.37 12.83 6.36
N ARG A 80 -18.34 12.32 7.13
CA ARG A 80 -18.83 10.94 6.97
C ARG A 80 -19.45 10.71 5.60
N ASP A 81 -20.34 11.62 5.19
CA ASP A 81 -21.00 11.58 3.90
C ASP A 81 -19.97 11.50 2.75
N ALA A 82 -18.99 12.43 2.72
CA ALA A 82 -17.92 12.42 1.74
C ALA A 82 -17.09 11.12 1.76
N ALA A 83 -16.83 10.54 2.94
CA ALA A 83 -16.08 9.29 3.04
C ALA A 83 -16.88 8.06 2.60
N GLU A 84 -18.20 8.04 2.82
CA GLU A 84 -19.10 6.97 2.39
C GLU A 84 -19.35 7.00 0.88
N SER A 85 -19.36 8.19 0.29
CA SER A 85 -19.58 8.41 -1.14
C SER A 85 -18.30 8.52 -1.97
N MET A 86 -17.11 8.44 -1.36
CA MET A 86 -15.80 8.53 -2.03
C MET A 86 -15.66 7.61 -3.24
N THR A 87 -15.29 8.17 -4.39
CA THR A 87 -15.09 7.43 -5.65
C THR A 87 -13.79 6.63 -5.63
N VAL A 88 -13.85 5.39 -6.14
CA VAL A 88 -12.72 4.49 -6.33
C VAL A 88 -12.90 3.85 -7.71
N PRO A 89 -12.20 4.33 -8.76
CA PRO A 89 -12.44 3.87 -10.12
C PRO A 89 -12.13 2.38 -10.30
N TYR A 90 -12.94 1.72 -11.13
CA TYR A 90 -12.85 0.29 -11.40
C TYR A 90 -13.24 -0.02 -12.84
N ASN A 91 -12.30 -0.58 -13.61
CA ASN A 91 -12.55 -1.02 -14.97
C ASN A 91 -13.13 -2.45 -14.94
N LYS A 92 -14.44 -2.57 -15.20
CA LYS A 92 -15.14 -3.87 -15.19
C LYS A 92 -14.68 -4.82 -16.30
N THR A 93 -14.25 -4.31 -17.44
CA THR A 93 -13.81 -5.11 -18.60
C THR A 93 -12.48 -5.78 -18.29
N LEU A 94 -11.54 -5.02 -17.73
CA LEU A 94 -10.23 -5.52 -17.31
C LEU A 94 -10.25 -6.18 -15.92
N GLY A 95 -11.30 -5.92 -15.13
CA GLY A 95 -11.45 -6.39 -13.76
C GLY A 95 -10.33 -5.91 -12.83
N VAL A 96 -9.93 -4.64 -12.97
CA VAL A 96 -8.89 -4.01 -12.15
C VAL A 96 -9.36 -2.64 -11.69
N HIS A 97 -8.87 -2.20 -10.54
CA HIS A 97 -8.99 -0.81 -10.15
C HIS A 97 -8.07 0.05 -11.03
N GLU A 98 -8.58 1.20 -11.45
CA GLU A 98 -7.77 2.17 -12.18
C GLU A 98 -6.97 2.97 -11.16
N GLN A 99 -5.70 3.27 -11.42
CA GLN A 99 -4.87 4.06 -10.50
C GLN A 99 -5.46 5.46 -10.30
N SER A 100 -6.06 6.00 -11.36
CA SER A 100 -6.85 7.23 -11.41
C SER A 100 -7.92 7.05 -12.49
N ALA A 101 -8.92 7.93 -12.54
CA ALA A 101 -9.96 7.89 -13.57
C ALA A 101 -9.35 7.80 -14.98
N ASP A 102 -9.90 6.91 -15.80
CA ASP A 102 -9.52 6.64 -17.19
C ASP A 102 -8.07 6.16 -17.45
N PHE A 103 -7.26 5.92 -16.41
CA PHE A 103 -5.86 5.48 -16.57
C PHE A 103 -5.73 4.25 -17.46
N THR A 104 -6.64 3.28 -17.33
CA THR A 104 -6.58 2.03 -18.12
C THR A 104 -6.95 2.22 -19.59
N GLY A 105 -7.52 3.39 -19.95
CA GLY A 105 -7.80 3.78 -21.33
C GLY A 105 -6.61 4.46 -22.04
N HIS A 106 -5.55 4.81 -21.31
CA HIS A 106 -4.35 5.42 -21.89
C HIS A 106 -3.58 4.44 -22.79
N GLN A 107 -2.74 4.99 -23.66
CA GLN A 107 -1.84 4.19 -24.48
C GLN A 107 -0.81 3.47 -23.61
N GLU A 108 -0.56 2.18 -23.82
CA GLU A 108 0.52 1.48 -23.13
C GLU A 108 1.90 2.06 -23.50
N TRP A 109 2.79 2.16 -22.52
CA TRP A 109 4.18 2.55 -22.77
C TRP A 109 4.93 1.46 -23.54
N ASP A 110 5.82 1.85 -24.46
CA ASP A 110 6.62 0.91 -25.24
C ASP A 110 7.84 0.43 -24.44
N PHE A 111 7.61 -0.47 -23.49
CA PHE A 111 8.68 -1.06 -22.67
C PHE A 111 9.69 -1.86 -23.51
N GLN A 112 9.28 -2.45 -24.63
CA GLN A 112 10.17 -3.24 -25.49
C GLN A 112 11.12 -2.35 -26.31
N GLY A 113 10.64 -1.18 -26.74
CA GLY A 113 11.41 -0.17 -27.45
C GLY A 113 12.22 0.76 -26.55
N THR A 114 12.03 0.73 -25.24
CA THR A 114 12.78 1.57 -24.28
C THR A 114 14.08 0.89 -23.87
N HIS A 115 15.21 1.52 -24.18
CA HIS A 115 16.54 1.01 -23.85
C HIS A 115 16.91 1.24 -22.37
N ALA A 116 17.82 0.42 -21.84
CA ALA A 116 18.23 0.47 -20.43
C ALA A 116 18.90 1.80 -20.03
N ASP A 117 19.56 2.48 -20.95
CA ASP A 117 20.18 3.80 -20.75
C ASP A 117 19.19 4.97 -20.84
N GLN A 118 17.91 4.69 -21.03
CA GLN A 118 16.83 5.69 -21.02
C GLN A 118 16.05 5.71 -19.69
N TYR A 119 16.56 5.02 -18.67
CA TYR A 119 16.04 5.04 -17.31
C TYR A 119 16.96 5.85 -16.39
N PRO A 120 16.41 6.59 -15.41
CA PRO A 120 14.98 6.76 -15.15
C PRO A 120 14.29 7.63 -16.21
N LEU A 121 13.06 7.29 -16.59
CA LEU A 121 12.36 7.81 -17.77
C LEU A 121 12.25 9.34 -17.77
N MET A 122 12.04 9.97 -16.61
CA MET A 122 11.96 11.42 -16.44
C MET A 122 13.19 12.21 -16.92
N LEU A 123 14.35 11.56 -17.04
CA LEU A 123 15.57 12.20 -17.56
C LEU A 123 15.66 12.15 -19.09
N HIS A 124 14.86 11.31 -19.74
CA HIS A 124 14.96 11.02 -21.17
C HIS A 124 13.68 11.33 -21.95
N PHE A 125 12.53 11.40 -21.28
CA PHE A 125 11.23 11.62 -21.88
C PHE A 125 10.51 12.79 -21.21
N PRO A 126 9.80 13.64 -21.99
CA PRO A 126 9.08 14.76 -21.43
C PRO A 126 7.83 14.29 -20.67
N TYR A 127 7.54 14.96 -19.54
CA TYR A 127 6.40 14.61 -18.67
C TYR A 127 5.06 14.49 -19.40
N PHE A 128 4.77 15.35 -20.38
CA PHE A 128 3.50 15.27 -21.11
C PHE A 128 3.32 13.93 -21.85
N ASP A 129 4.41 13.25 -22.23
CA ASP A 129 4.36 11.94 -22.89
C ASP A 129 4.18 10.82 -21.86
N LEU A 130 4.76 10.96 -20.66
CA LEU A 130 4.57 10.05 -19.54
C LEU A 130 3.13 10.10 -19.02
N TYR A 131 2.59 11.31 -18.76
CA TYR A 131 1.27 11.54 -18.14
C TYR A 131 0.08 10.91 -18.90
N ARG A 132 0.24 10.71 -20.21
CA ARG A 132 -0.82 10.20 -21.10
C ARG A 132 -0.67 8.72 -21.45
N LYS A 133 0.26 8.02 -20.79
CA LYS A 133 0.58 6.61 -21.07
C LYS A 133 0.52 5.79 -19.80
N GLN A 134 0.35 4.48 -19.98
CA GLN A 134 0.38 3.53 -18.88
C GLN A 134 1.84 3.19 -18.55
N VAL A 135 2.44 4.02 -17.69
CA VAL A 135 3.74 3.78 -17.07
C VAL A 135 3.75 4.41 -15.69
N VAL A 136 4.26 3.67 -14.71
CA VAL A 136 4.16 4.04 -13.29
C VAL A 136 5.56 4.21 -12.72
N LYS A 137 5.88 5.41 -12.23
CA LYS A 137 7.18 5.72 -11.63
C LYS A 137 7.45 4.82 -10.42
N GLN A 138 6.48 4.76 -9.51
CA GLN A 138 6.57 4.05 -8.24
C GLN A 138 5.21 3.55 -7.76
N ALA A 139 5.20 2.63 -6.79
CA ALA A 139 3.97 2.06 -6.23
C ALA A 139 2.93 3.12 -5.83
N ASP A 140 1.79 3.14 -6.54
CA ASP A 140 0.64 4.01 -6.29
C ASP A 140 -0.59 3.17 -5.89
N LEU A 141 -1.27 2.51 -6.85
CA LEU A 141 -2.35 1.57 -6.51
C LEU A 141 -1.83 0.40 -5.64
N VAL A 142 -0.61 -0.07 -5.93
CA VAL A 142 0.06 -1.10 -5.10
C VAL A 142 0.26 -0.61 -3.66
N LEU A 143 0.61 0.66 -3.48
CA LEU A 143 0.75 1.26 -2.16
C LEU A 143 -0.63 1.44 -1.48
N ALA A 144 -1.66 1.81 -2.24
CA ALA A 144 -3.03 1.90 -1.75
C ALA A 144 -3.54 0.54 -1.22
N MET A 145 -3.28 -0.55 -1.96
CA MET A 145 -3.62 -1.91 -1.51
C MET A 145 -2.87 -2.31 -0.25
N TYR A 146 -1.61 -1.91 -0.11
CA TYR A 146 -0.86 -2.15 1.12
C TYR A 146 -1.48 -1.43 2.32
N LEU A 147 -1.74 -0.12 2.19
CA LEU A 147 -2.20 0.71 3.30
C LEU A 147 -3.69 0.56 3.63
N ARG A 148 -4.53 0.22 2.63
CA ARG A 148 -6.00 0.11 2.72
C ARG A 148 -6.48 -1.23 2.16
N GLY A 149 -5.78 -2.31 2.47
CA GLY A 149 -6.09 -3.64 1.92
C GLY A 149 -7.49 -4.15 2.23
N GLU A 150 -8.18 -3.60 3.25
CA GLU A 150 -9.60 -3.88 3.52
C GLU A 150 -10.57 -3.32 2.47
N CYS A 151 -10.12 -2.41 1.60
CA CYS A 151 -10.92 -1.86 0.50
C CYS A 151 -10.92 -2.75 -0.76
N PHE A 152 -10.17 -3.86 -0.76
CA PHE A 152 -9.99 -4.72 -1.93
C PHE A 152 -10.25 -6.18 -1.56
N THR A 153 -10.89 -6.92 -2.47
CA THR A 153 -10.96 -8.39 -2.33
C THR A 153 -9.62 -9.03 -2.67
N GLU A 154 -9.37 -10.26 -2.22
CA GLU A 154 -8.15 -11.00 -2.58
C GLU A 154 -7.97 -11.14 -4.10
N GLU A 155 -9.07 -11.35 -4.84
CA GLU A 155 -9.05 -11.42 -6.30
C GLU A 155 -8.67 -10.07 -6.93
N GLN A 156 -9.28 -8.97 -6.47
CA GLN A 156 -8.94 -7.63 -6.94
C GLN A 156 -7.47 -7.32 -6.65
N THR A 157 -6.99 -7.63 -5.44
CA THR A 157 -5.60 -7.41 -5.05
C THR A 157 -4.62 -8.16 -5.96
N ALA A 158 -4.89 -9.43 -6.25
CA ALA A 158 -4.06 -10.22 -7.16
C ALA A 158 -4.06 -9.65 -8.59
N ARG A 159 -5.24 -9.33 -9.15
CA ARG A 159 -5.37 -8.79 -10.51
C ARG A 159 -4.75 -7.41 -10.66
N ASN A 160 -4.97 -6.53 -9.68
CA ASN A 160 -4.34 -5.22 -9.63
C ASN A 160 -2.81 -5.37 -9.58
N PHE A 161 -2.28 -6.21 -8.68
CA PHE A 161 -0.84 -6.42 -8.58
C PHE A 161 -0.26 -6.90 -9.92
N ASP A 162 -0.83 -7.94 -10.53
CA ASP A 162 -0.36 -8.46 -11.82
C ASP A 162 -0.47 -7.43 -12.95
N TYR A 163 -1.44 -6.50 -12.89
CA TYR A 163 -1.58 -5.41 -13.87
C TYR A 163 -0.48 -4.36 -13.70
N TYR A 164 -0.37 -3.77 -12.51
CA TYR A 164 0.51 -2.62 -12.27
C TYR A 164 1.98 -2.99 -12.10
N GLU A 165 2.28 -4.23 -11.72
CA GLU A 165 3.65 -4.75 -11.67
C GLU A 165 4.34 -4.63 -13.04
N ARG A 166 3.62 -4.92 -14.12
CA ARG A 166 4.14 -4.82 -15.50
C ARG A 166 4.35 -3.38 -15.99
N LEU A 167 3.70 -2.42 -15.33
CA LEU A 167 3.74 -1.01 -15.69
C LEU A 167 4.71 -0.20 -14.84
N THR A 168 5.16 -0.75 -13.70
CA THR A 168 5.95 -0.02 -12.71
C THR A 168 7.44 -0.11 -13.04
N VAL A 169 8.07 1.03 -13.33
CA VAL A 169 9.50 1.10 -13.68
C VAL A 169 10.42 1.17 -12.47
N ARG A 170 9.87 1.56 -11.31
CA ARG A 170 10.60 1.71 -10.04
C ARG A 170 11.73 2.75 -10.12
N ASP A 171 11.50 3.85 -10.85
CA ASP A 171 12.38 5.05 -10.93
C ASP A 171 12.42 5.85 -9.60
N SER A 172 12.12 5.20 -8.49
CA SER A 172 12.17 5.77 -7.15
C SER A 172 12.43 4.69 -6.12
N SER A 173 13.36 5.01 -5.22
CA SER A 173 13.78 4.14 -4.12
C SER A 173 12.67 3.73 -3.14
N LEU A 174 11.50 4.39 -3.18
CA LEU A 174 10.33 4.04 -2.36
C LEU A 174 9.47 2.91 -2.96
N SER A 175 9.65 2.57 -4.24
CA SER A 175 8.75 1.64 -4.93
C SER A 175 8.91 0.19 -4.46
N ALA A 176 10.17 -0.27 -4.35
CA ALA A 176 10.51 -1.67 -4.09
C ALA A 176 9.88 -2.23 -2.82
N CYS A 177 9.79 -1.45 -1.75
CA CYS A 177 9.31 -1.96 -0.46
C CYS A 177 7.82 -2.27 -0.47
N ALA A 178 6.99 -1.40 -1.06
CA ALA A 178 5.55 -1.65 -1.22
C ALA A 178 5.29 -2.81 -2.18
N GLN A 179 6.06 -2.87 -3.28
CA GLN A 179 6.04 -3.99 -4.22
C GLN A 179 6.41 -5.32 -3.53
N ALA A 180 7.45 -5.36 -2.70
CA ALA A 180 7.84 -6.55 -1.95
C ALA A 180 6.72 -7.04 -1.02
N VAL A 181 6.04 -6.10 -0.34
CA VAL A 181 4.93 -6.42 0.56
C VAL A 181 3.77 -7.04 -0.22
N MET A 182 3.34 -6.40 -1.30
CA MET A 182 2.19 -6.89 -2.06
C MET A 182 2.51 -8.17 -2.84
N ALA A 183 3.71 -8.30 -3.40
CA ALA A 183 4.19 -9.54 -4.02
C ALA A 183 4.13 -10.72 -3.03
N ALA A 184 4.57 -10.52 -1.78
CA ALA A 184 4.46 -11.54 -0.75
C ALA A 184 2.98 -11.85 -0.41
N GLU A 185 2.14 -10.81 -0.30
CA GLU A 185 0.71 -10.94 -0.01
C GLU A 185 -0.02 -11.76 -1.08
N VAL A 186 0.25 -11.55 -2.37
CA VAL A 186 -0.38 -12.30 -3.47
C VAL A 186 0.32 -13.64 -3.79
N GLY A 187 1.46 -13.91 -3.14
CA GLY A 187 2.15 -15.22 -3.21
C GLY A 187 3.34 -15.30 -4.17
N HIS A 188 3.72 -14.19 -4.80
CA HIS A 188 4.91 -14.07 -5.66
C HIS A 188 6.20 -13.93 -4.84
N LEU A 189 6.54 -14.95 -4.03
CA LEU A 189 7.62 -14.85 -3.03
C LEU A 189 9.03 -14.67 -3.60
N ARG A 190 9.28 -15.14 -4.84
CA ARG A 190 10.56 -14.90 -5.52
C ARG A 190 10.71 -13.43 -5.89
N LEU A 191 9.68 -12.85 -6.50
CA LEU A 191 9.61 -11.43 -6.84
C LEU A 191 9.72 -10.55 -5.57
N ALA A 192 9.01 -10.92 -4.50
CA ALA A 192 9.12 -10.23 -3.22
C ALA A 192 10.55 -10.26 -2.65
N TYR A 193 11.28 -11.35 -2.86
CA TYR A 193 12.67 -11.48 -2.42
C TYR A 193 13.62 -10.63 -3.27
N ASP A 194 13.39 -10.55 -4.58
CA ASP A 194 14.15 -9.68 -5.47
C ASP A 194 13.95 -8.21 -5.08
N TYR A 195 12.73 -7.80 -4.74
CA TYR A 195 12.42 -6.46 -4.24
C TYR A 195 12.95 -6.15 -2.84
N LEU A 196 13.02 -7.14 -1.96
CA LEU A 196 13.79 -7.00 -0.72
C LEU A 196 15.27 -6.71 -1.05
N GLY A 197 15.83 -7.42 -2.03
CA GLY A 197 17.21 -7.20 -2.49
C GLY A 197 17.43 -5.79 -3.03
N GLU A 198 16.51 -5.28 -3.84
CA GLU A 198 16.52 -3.91 -4.37
C GLU A 198 16.52 -2.89 -3.23
N ALA A 199 15.57 -2.97 -2.30
CA ALA A 199 15.48 -2.04 -1.17
C ALA A 199 16.70 -2.13 -0.22
N ALA A 200 17.18 -3.34 0.07
CA ALA A 200 18.27 -3.57 1.02
C ALA A 200 19.66 -3.21 0.46
N LEU A 201 19.81 -3.23 -0.86
CA LEU A 201 21.09 -3.01 -1.52
C LEU A 201 21.16 -1.72 -2.32
N MET A 202 20.09 -0.91 -2.32
CA MET A 202 19.95 0.39 -3.00
C MET A 202 21.25 1.21 -2.96
N ASP A 203 21.67 1.63 -1.76
CA ASP A 203 22.86 2.45 -1.57
C ASP A 203 24.17 1.63 -1.63
N LEU A 204 24.13 0.38 -1.15
CA LEU A 204 25.33 -0.47 -1.09
C LEU A 204 25.85 -0.88 -2.47
N LYS A 205 24.95 -0.96 -3.46
CA LYS A 205 25.27 -1.28 -4.86
C LYS A 205 25.09 -0.10 -5.80
N ASP A 206 24.75 1.07 -5.28
CA ASP A 206 24.49 2.28 -6.06
C ASP A 206 23.53 2.05 -7.24
N LEU A 207 22.38 1.43 -6.94
CA LEU A 207 21.43 0.96 -7.97
C LEU A 207 20.84 2.10 -8.82
N GLU A 208 20.69 3.28 -8.22
CA GLU A 208 20.16 4.51 -8.87
C GLU A 208 21.28 5.45 -9.35
N HIS A 209 22.56 5.05 -9.22
CA HIS A 209 23.74 5.81 -9.65
C HIS A 209 23.86 7.23 -9.04
N ASN A 210 23.26 7.44 -7.87
CA ASN A 210 23.14 8.73 -7.19
C ASN A 210 23.43 8.65 -5.69
N THR A 211 23.98 7.54 -5.17
CA THR A 211 24.30 7.39 -3.73
C THR A 211 25.29 8.46 -3.24
N ARG A 212 26.10 9.01 -4.16
CA ARG A 212 27.00 10.13 -3.87
C ARG A 212 26.25 11.40 -3.41
N ASP A 213 24.99 11.55 -3.80
CA ASP A 213 24.14 12.70 -3.49
C ASP A 213 23.46 12.55 -2.11
N GLY A 214 23.47 11.34 -1.55
CA GLY A 214 22.95 11.01 -0.23
C GLY A 214 22.44 9.58 -0.13
N LEU A 215 22.23 9.10 1.10
CA LEU A 215 21.60 7.80 1.34
C LEU A 215 20.08 7.87 1.15
N HIS A 216 19.49 6.82 0.58
CA HIS A 216 18.05 6.69 0.42
C HIS A 216 17.40 6.22 1.73
N ILE A 217 17.25 7.13 2.70
CA ILE A 217 16.73 6.82 4.04
C ILE A 217 15.36 6.11 4.00
N ALA A 218 14.48 6.50 3.08
CA ALA A 218 13.19 5.85 2.90
C ALA A 218 13.33 4.39 2.42
N SER A 219 14.28 4.10 1.55
CA SER A 219 14.56 2.74 1.06
C SER A 219 15.16 1.85 2.15
N LEU A 220 16.06 2.42 2.97
CA LEU A 220 16.60 1.73 4.15
C LEU A 220 15.50 1.32 5.13
N ALA A 221 14.53 2.21 5.41
CA ALA A 221 13.33 1.86 6.17
C ALA A 221 12.47 0.81 5.43
N GLY A 222 12.40 0.93 4.10
CA GLY A 222 11.73 -0.02 3.20
C GLY A 222 12.20 -1.47 3.35
N THR A 223 13.48 -1.69 3.67
CA THR A 223 14.01 -3.04 3.97
C THR A 223 13.30 -3.67 5.16
N TRP A 224 13.09 -2.90 6.24
CA TRP A 224 12.37 -3.38 7.41
C TRP A 224 10.89 -3.65 7.08
N ILE A 225 10.27 -2.79 6.27
CA ILE A 225 8.88 -2.96 5.81
C ILE A 225 8.73 -4.27 5.01
N ALA A 226 9.61 -4.52 4.04
CA ALA A 226 9.58 -5.74 3.24
C ALA A 226 9.73 -7.01 4.10
N LEU A 227 10.62 -6.98 5.10
CA LEU A 227 10.81 -8.10 6.02
C LEU A 227 9.59 -8.31 6.95
N VAL A 228 9.10 -7.25 7.59
CA VAL A 228 8.10 -7.36 8.66
C VAL A 228 6.67 -7.35 8.12
N ALA A 229 6.32 -6.37 7.29
CA ALA A 229 5.00 -6.28 6.68
C ALA A 229 4.85 -7.22 5.47
N GLY A 230 5.92 -7.49 4.72
CA GLY A 230 5.91 -8.42 3.59
C GLY A 230 6.00 -9.87 4.06
N PHE A 231 7.20 -10.35 4.39
CA PHE A 231 7.40 -11.76 4.76
C PHE A 231 6.83 -12.13 6.14
N GLY A 232 6.85 -11.20 7.10
CA GLY A 232 6.13 -11.37 8.36
C GLY A 232 4.60 -11.30 8.19
N GLY A 233 4.11 -10.74 7.08
CA GLY A 233 2.69 -10.52 6.82
C GLY A 233 2.04 -9.65 7.89
N MET A 234 2.79 -8.71 8.50
CA MET A 234 2.28 -7.90 9.61
C MET A 234 1.27 -6.87 9.12
N ARG A 235 0.09 -6.82 9.75
CA ARG A 235 -0.93 -5.77 9.56
C ARG A 235 -1.47 -5.31 10.91
N HIS A 236 -1.85 -4.04 11.00
CA HIS A 236 -2.59 -3.51 12.13
C HIS A 236 -3.95 -2.99 11.65
N ARG A 237 -5.03 -3.68 12.03
CA ARG A 237 -6.41 -3.40 11.60
C ARG A 237 -7.34 -3.41 12.80
N ASP A 238 -8.18 -2.39 12.97
CA ASP A 238 -9.18 -2.30 14.06
C ASP A 238 -8.62 -2.55 15.47
N GLY A 239 -7.40 -2.06 15.74
CA GLY A 239 -6.71 -2.27 17.02
C GLY A 239 -6.15 -3.69 17.22
N ARG A 240 -6.15 -4.52 16.17
CA ARG A 240 -5.65 -5.89 16.13
C ARG A 240 -4.37 -5.97 15.33
N LEU A 241 -3.38 -6.66 15.88
CA LEU A 241 -2.11 -6.94 15.20
C LEU A 241 -2.18 -8.35 14.63
N GLU A 242 -2.06 -8.47 13.31
CA GLU A 242 -2.19 -9.73 12.58
C GLU A 242 -0.90 -10.07 11.84
N PHE A 243 -0.67 -11.36 11.64
CA PHE A 243 0.48 -11.88 10.92
C PHE A 243 0.03 -12.98 9.96
N SER A 244 0.48 -12.90 8.71
CA SER A 244 0.34 -13.96 7.69
C SER A 244 1.72 -14.32 7.12
N PRO A 245 2.57 -15.04 7.88
CA PRO A 245 3.98 -15.19 7.54
C PRO A 245 4.19 -16.05 6.28
N LYS A 246 5.05 -15.56 5.39
CA LYS A 246 5.47 -16.25 4.18
C LYS A 246 6.97 -16.07 3.99
N LEU A 247 7.73 -17.15 4.09
CA LEU A 247 9.19 -17.10 3.98
C LEU A 247 9.63 -17.55 2.58
N PRO A 248 10.43 -16.76 1.84
CA PRO A 248 10.94 -17.17 0.54
C PRO A 248 12.00 -18.26 0.71
N GLU A 249 12.14 -19.13 -0.30
CA GLU A 249 13.04 -20.31 -0.26
C GLU A 249 14.52 -19.98 0.02
N LYS A 250 14.94 -18.74 -0.26
CA LYS A 250 16.30 -18.24 -0.02
C LYS A 250 16.58 -17.87 1.43
N LEU A 251 15.55 -17.70 2.27
CA LEU A 251 15.69 -17.37 3.68
C LEU A 251 15.40 -18.61 4.54
N ALA A 252 16.37 -19.06 5.33
CA ALA A 252 16.17 -20.18 6.25
C ALA A 252 15.36 -19.77 7.50
N ARG A 253 15.46 -18.49 7.88
CA ARG A 253 14.85 -17.94 9.08
C ARG A 253 14.69 -16.43 8.96
N LEU A 254 13.57 -15.90 9.44
CA LEU A 254 13.37 -14.48 9.69
C LEU A 254 12.96 -14.30 11.15
N ALA A 255 13.65 -13.44 11.90
CA ALA A 255 13.27 -13.10 13.26
C ALA A 255 13.34 -11.60 13.46
N PHE A 256 12.26 -11.03 14.00
CA PHE A 256 12.17 -9.61 14.29
C PHE A 256 11.52 -9.38 15.65
N THR A 257 11.65 -8.17 16.17
CA THR A 257 11.12 -7.77 17.46
C THR A 257 10.48 -6.40 17.32
N MET A 258 9.32 -6.21 17.95
CA MET A 258 8.54 -4.98 17.87
C MET A 258 7.93 -4.63 19.22
N GLN A 259 7.78 -3.33 19.44
CA GLN A 259 7.10 -2.79 20.61
C GLN A 259 5.60 -2.63 20.29
N VAL A 260 4.74 -3.32 21.02
CA VAL A 260 3.29 -3.33 20.81
C VAL A 260 2.59 -3.14 22.13
N LEU A 261 1.90 -2.00 22.31
CA LEU A 261 1.14 -1.68 23.53
C LEU A 261 1.93 -1.94 24.83
N GLY A 262 3.19 -1.46 24.87
CA GLY A 262 4.08 -1.65 26.03
C GLY A 262 4.72 -3.03 26.16
N ARG A 263 4.57 -3.93 25.18
CA ARG A 263 5.17 -5.27 25.17
C ARG A 263 6.22 -5.38 24.08
N ARG A 264 7.29 -6.12 24.34
CA ARG A 264 8.28 -6.49 23.33
C ARG A 264 7.94 -7.85 22.75
N LEU A 265 7.25 -7.84 21.61
CA LEU A 265 6.86 -9.06 20.89
C LEU A 265 8.00 -9.47 19.96
N ARG A 266 8.46 -10.72 20.09
CA ARG A 266 9.39 -11.35 19.16
C ARG A 266 8.64 -12.35 18.29
N VAL A 267 8.81 -12.22 16.99
CA VAL A 267 8.28 -13.12 15.97
C VAL A 267 9.45 -13.82 15.31
N GLU A 268 9.37 -15.14 15.22
CA GLU A 268 10.38 -15.97 14.58
C GLU A 268 9.73 -16.94 13.60
N ILE A 269 10.14 -16.84 12.34
CA ILE A 269 9.58 -17.55 11.21
C ILE A 269 10.67 -18.45 10.64
N THR A 270 10.36 -19.72 10.46
CA THR A 270 11.19 -20.71 9.78
C THR A 270 10.35 -21.44 8.74
N ASN A 271 10.99 -22.30 7.94
CA ASN A 271 10.27 -23.16 6.99
C ASN A 271 9.33 -24.19 7.66
N ARG A 272 9.40 -24.37 8.98
CA ARG A 272 8.64 -25.41 9.71
C ARG A 272 7.63 -24.86 10.71
N SER A 273 7.87 -23.66 11.24
CA SER A 273 7.07 -23.10 12.32
C SER A 273 7.18 -21.59 12.36
N VAL A 274 6.16 -21.00 12.98
CA VAL A 274 6.17 -19.61 13.42
C VAL A 274 6.02 -19.59 14.93
N THR A 275 6.91 -18.88 15.62
CA THR A 275 6.92 -18.72 17.07
C THR A 275 6.69 -17.26 17.43
N TYR A 276 5.69 -17.02 18.26
CA TYR A 276 5.39 -15.72 18.86
C TYR A 276 5.75 -15.77 20.34
N SER A 277 6.57 -14.83 20.81
CA SER A 277 6.99 -14.77 22.21
C SER A 277 6.98 -13.34 22.74
N VAL A 278 6.46 -13.14 23.95
CA VAL A 278 6.58 -11.88 24.66
C VAL A 278 7.93 -11.89 25.38
N ALA A 279 8.89 -11.16 24.82
CA ALA A 279 10.23 -11.08 25.40
C ALA A 279 10.26 -10.19 26.65
N GLU A 280 9.43 -9.13 26.68
CA GLU A 280 9.25 -8.23 27.83
C GLU A 280 7.81 -7.70 27.87
N GLY A 281 7.30 -7.42 29.08
CA GLY A 281 5.95 -6.88 29.32
C GLY A 281 4.95 -7.94 29.80
N ALA A 282 3.72 -7.50 30.08
CA ALA A 282 2.67 -8.38 30.59
C ALA A 282 2.27 -9.45 29.55
N PRO A 283 1.92 -10.68 29.98
CA PRO A 283 1.47 -11.74 29.07
C PRO A 283 0.35 -11.26 28.14
N TRP A 284 0.38 -11.76 26.90
CA TRP A 284 -0.67 -11.49 25.93
C TRP A 284 -1.93 -12.25 26.36
N ARG A 285 -2.97 -11.54 26.82
CA ARG A 285 -4.23 -12.16 27.27
C ARG A 285 -5.07 -12.53 26.04
N SER A 286 -5.63 -13.74 26.04
CA SER A 286 -6.61 -14.17 25.04
C SER A 286 -7.81 -13.23 25.06
N GLY A 287 -7.98 -12.43 24.00
CA GLY A 287 -8.98 -11.36 23.91
C GLY A 287 -8.44 -10.09 23.22
N THR A 288 -7.13 -9.86 23.27
CA THR A 288 -6.42 -8.99 22.31
C THR A 288 -6.02 -9.86 21.12
N THR A 289 -6.77 -9.81 20.03
CA THR A 289 -6.67 -10.78 18.92
C THR A 289 -5.45 -10.52 18.04
N ALA A 290 -4.37 -11.23 18.34
CA ALA A 290 -3.41 -11.64 17.32
C ALA A 290 -3.87 -13.02 16.83
N SER A 291 -4.49 -13.06 15.65
CA SER A 291 -4.97 -14.32 15.07
C SER A 291 -3.88 -14.86 14.13
N PRO A 292 -3.28 -16.02 14.41
CA PRO A 292 -2.44 -16.69 13.41
C PRO A 292 -3.36 -17.20 12.28
N SER A 293 -3.18 -16.69 11.07
CA SER A 293 -3.81 -17.31 9.90
C SER A 293 -3.23 -18.73 9.71
N PRO A 294 -4.06 -19.77 9.52
CA PRO A 294 -3.55 -21.09 9.19
C PRO A 294 -2.78 -21.04 7.87
N TYR A 295 -1.66 -21.78 7.79
CA TYR A 295 -0.88 -22.00 6.57
C TYR A 295 -1.81 -22.24 5.35
N PRO A 296 -1.55 -21.63 4.17
CA PRO A 296 -2.24 -22.04 2.97
C PRO A 296 -1.95 -23.51 2.71
N ARG A 297 -3.01 -24.33 2.69
CA ARG A 297 -2.91 -25.72 2.22
C ARG A 297 -2.46 -25.68 0.77
N ARG A 298 -1.45 -26.50 0.44
CA ARG A 298 -1.04 -26.77 -0.95
C ARG A 298 -2.30 -27.05 -1.80
N PRO A 299 -2.46 -26.44 -2.99
CA PRO A 299 -3.50 -26.88 -3.91
C PRO A 299 -3.29 -28.37 -4.24
N PRO A 300 -4.36 -29.17 -4.38
CA PRO A 300 -4.24 -30.54 -4.82
C PRO A 300 -3.58 -30.55 -6.20
N GLY A 301 -2.50 -31.32 -6.34
CA GLY A 301 -1.86 -31.52 -7.64
C GLY A 301 -2.83 -32.16 -8.63
N PRO A 302 -2.61 -31.98 -9.94
CA PRO A 302 -3.48 -32.56 -10.96
C PRO A 302 -3.51 -34.09 -10.80
N ALA A 303 -4.72 -34.63 -10.74
CA ALA A 303 -4.94 -36.07 -10.78
C ALA A 303 -4.44 -36.60 -12.13
N THR A 304 -3.35 -37.36 -12.11
CA THR A 304 -2.95 -38.20 -13.23
C THR A 304 -3.97 -39.30 -13.40
N SER A 305 -4.89 -39.17 -14.35
CA SER A 305 -5.69 -40.27 -14.83
C SER A 305 -4.85 -41.10 -15.81
N THR A 306 -4.30 -42.20 -15.30
CA THR A 306 -3.89 -43.34 -16.13
C THR A 306 -5.11 -44.21 -16.40
N SER A 307 -5.66 -44.11 -17.62
CA SER A 307 -6.16 -45.21 -18.48
C SER A 307 -6.91 -44.64 -19.67
#